data_AF-A0A1J5RBR0-F1
#
_entry.id   AF-A0A1J5RBR0-F1
#
_cell.length_a   1.000
_cell.length_b   1.000
_cell.length_c   1.000
_cell.angle_alpha   90.00
_cell.angle_beta   90.00
_cell.angle_gamma   90.00
#
_symmetry.space_group_name_H-M   'P 1'
#
loop_
_entity.id
_entity.type
_entity.pdbx_description
1 polymer ?
#
loop_
_entity_poly.entity_id
_entity_poly.type
_entity_poly.pdbx_seq_one_letter_code
_entity_poly.pdbx_strand_id
1 'polypeptide(L)'
;MRIFQRIGFESIAWSLRRLHCPVPLEALVLDVGSGGNPYPRANVLLDAYENTVERYNAPIIKDRPMVYGLGERMPFRDKVFDFVIASHVLEHTADPDSFLAELMRVGKAGYIETPDAFFERINPFRFHRLEVTDVNGKILIFKKPEWRPHGEWVDMYERKVKDSQFLGYLKKHPAPFYMRFYWRNEINYEIRNPEISANWPLPTGISNTSEQTRLTMRLRGRFTAFVRKMLSQTLRNRSIDLLSLLRCPDCFSTMLKQAGPDIECQYCKAKFGSSKGIPIMYPKGIHS
;
A
#
# COMPACT_ATOMS: atom_id res chain seq x y z
N MET A 1 -12.38 -2.95 -18.34
CA MET A 1 -11.21 -2.06 -18.49
C MET A 1 -10.84 -1.84 -19.96
N ARG A 2 -10.52 -2.90 -20.75
CA ARG A 2 -10.11 -2.79 -22.16
C ARG A 2 -11.11 -2.08 -23.08
N ILE A 3 -12.42 -2.29 -22.87
CA ILE A 3 -13.48 -1.61 -23.65
C ILE A 3 -13.38 -0.10 -23.43
N PHE A 4 -13.43 0.37 -22.17
CA PHE A 4 -13.33 1.80 -21.82
C PHE A 4 -12.06 2.47 -22.34
N GLN A 5 -10.92 1.76 -22.34
CA GLN A 5 -9.68 2.26 -22.95
C GLN A 5 -9.85 2.47 -24.46
N ARG A 6 -10.44 1.50 -25.18
CA ARG A 6 -10.67 1.58 -26.64
C ARG A 6 -11.63 2.71 -27.04
N ILE A 7 -12.60 3.04 -26.18
CA ILE A 7 -13.56 4.13 -26.43
C ILE A 7 -13.13 5.47 -25.82
N GLY A 8 -11.88 5.62 -25.37
CA GLY A 8 -11.32 6.89 -24.89
C GLY A 8 -11.73 7.31 -23.47
N PHE A 9 -12.35 6.42 -22.70
CA PHE A 9 -12.76 6.65 -21.31
C PHE A 9 -11.70 6.13 -20.32
N GLU A 10 -10.46 6.61 -20.46
CA GLU A 10 -9.31 6.16 -19.67
C GLU A 10 -9.46 6.40 -18.17
N SER A 11 -10.02 7.53 -17.75
CA SER A 11 -10.26 7.84 -16.33
C SER A 11 -11.23 6.87 -15.66
N ILE A 12 -12.25 6.40 -16.40
CA ILE A 12 -13.19 5.37 -15.93
C ILE A 12 -12.48 4.03 -15.88
N ALA A 13 -11.75 3.66 -16.93
CA ALA A 13 -10.96 2.43 -16.95
C ALA A 13 -9.98 2.36 -15.78
N TRP A 14 -9.33 3.49 -15.47
CA TRP A 14 -8.44 3.66 -14.33
C TRP A 14 -9.15 3.44 -13.01
N SER A 15 -10.32 4.04 -12.82
CA SER A 15 -11.12 3.86 -11.60
C SER A 15 -11.52 2.40 -11.41
N LEU A 16 -11.90 1.73 -12.50
CA LEU A 16 -12.30 0.31 -12.48
C LEU A 16 -11.14 -0.65 -12.27
N ARG A 17 -9.88 -0.25 -12.45
CA ARG A 17 -8.70 -1.12 -12.29
C ARG A 17 -8.68 -1.77 -10.89
N ARG A 18 -9.10 -1.02 -9.86
CA ARG A 18 -9.10 -1.47 -8.47
C ARG A 18 -10.15 -2.53 -8.17
N LEU A 19 -11.11 -2.70 -9.08
CA LEU A 19 -12.14 -3.75 -8.99
C LEU A 19 -11.66 -5.05 -9.64
N HIS A 20 -10.53 -5.01 -10.36
CA HIS A 20 -9.94 -6.17 -11.00
C HIS A 20 -8.76 -6.68 -10.18
N CYS A 21 -8.89 -7.90 -9.68
CA CYS A 21 -7.80 -8.67 -9.09
C CYS A 21 -7.79 -10.01 -9.82
N PRO A 22 -6.70 -10.39 -10.51
CA PRO A 22 -6.66 -11.53 -11.43
C PRO A 22 -6.51 -12.87 -10.67
N VAL A 23 -7.44 -13.14 -9.75
CA VAL A 23 -7.42 -14.31 -8.87
C VAL A 23 -8.81 -14.93 -8.79
N PRO A 24 -8.91 -16.25 -8.56
CA PRO A 24 -10.20 -16.89 -8.39
C PRO A 24 -10.86 -16.46 -7.06
N LEU A 25 -12.14 -16.81 -6.87
CA LEU A 25 -12.91 -16.36 -5.70
C LEU A 25 -12.38 -16.94 -4.40
N GLU A 26 -11.87 -18.16 -4.42
CA GLU A 26 -11.31 -18.88 -3.29
C GLU A 26 -9.90 -18.40 -2.89
N ALA A 27 -9.23 -17.60 -3.72
CA ALA A 27 -7.90 -17.08 -3.36
C ALA A 27 -7.96 -16.20 -2.10
N LEU A 28 -6.99 -16.34 -1.21
CA LEU A 28 -6.82 -15.48 -0.04
C LEU A 28 -5.90 -14.30 -0.39
N VAL A 29 -6.44 -13.08 -0.24
CA VAL A 29 -5.78 -11.85 -0.70
C VAL A 29 -5.42 -10.92 0.46
N LEU A 30 -4.16 -10.51 0.54
CA LEU A 30 -3.66 -9.49 1.47
C LEU A 30 -3.62 -8.12 0.79
N ASP A 31 -4.03 -7.06 1.50
CA ASP A 31 -3.79 -5.67 1.13
C ASP A 31 -2.85 -5.02 2.14
N VAL A 32 -1.64 -4.69 1.69
CA VAL A 32 -0.57 -4.08 2.47
C VAL A 32 -0.72 -2.56 2.36
N GLY A 33 -0.64 -1.85 3.49
CA GLY A 33 -0.86 -0.39 3.51
C GLY A 33 -2.30 0.00 3.17
N SER A 34 -3.27 -0.77 3.67
CA SER A 34 -4.68 -0.70 3.26
C SER A 34 -5.35 0.68 3.47
N GLY A 35 -4.94 1.42 4.50
CA GLY A 35 -5.39 2.76 4.83
C GLY A 35 -6.90 2.95 4.84
N GLY A 36 -7.34 4.14 4.41
CA GLY A 36 -8.76 4.52 4.34
C GLY A 36 -9.50 3.99 3.11
N ASN A 37 -8.84 3.24 2.22
CA ASN A 37 -9.43 2.80 0.96
C ASN A 37 -8.86 1.46 0.50
N PRO A 38 -9.10 0.36 1.23
CA PRO A 38 -8.59 -0.96 0.88
C PRO A 38 -9.12 -1.43 -0.47
N TYR A 39 -8.35 -2.29 -1.15
CA TYR A 39 -8.80 -2.99 -2.35
C TYR A 39 -10.04 -3.83 -2.04
N PRO A 40 -11.16 -3.64 -2.76
CA PRO A 40 -12.42 -4.33 -2.46
C PRO A 40 -12.28 -5.85 -2.35
N ARG A 41 -11.45 -6.46 -3.21
CA ARG A 41 -11.22 -7.90 -3.26
C ARG A 41 -10.40 -8.45 -2.09
N ALA A 42 -9.69 -7.62 -1.33
CA ALA A 42 -8.83 -8.09 -0.24
C ALA A 42 -9.61 -8.82 0.85
N ASN A 43 -9.02 -9.85 1.43
CA ASN A 43 -9.61 -10.62 2.53
C ASN A 43 -9.03 -10.19 3.87
N VAL A 44 -7.74 -9.91 3.92
CA VAL A 44 -6.98 -9.50 5.11
C VAL A 44 -6.29 -8.19 4.83
N LEU A 45 -6.23 -7.31 5.83
CA LEU A 45 -5.61 -5.99 5.76
C LEU A 45 -4.37 -5.93 6.66
N LEU A 46 -3.34 -5.24 6.19
CA LEU A 46 -2.17 -4.85 6.97
C LEU A 46 -1.99 -3.34 6.86
N ASP A 47 -1.71 -2.68 7.98
CA ASP A 47 -1.31 -1.28 8.00
C ASP A 47 -0.28 -1.04 9.11
N ALA A 48 0.63 -0.09 8.92
CA ALA A 48 1.68 0.22 9.89
C ALA A 48 1.23 1.23 10.96
N TYR A 49 0.10 1.90 10.76
CA TYR A 49 -0.38 2.95 11.65
C TYR A 49 -1.86 2.81 11.96
N GLU A 50 -2.31 3.37 13.09
CA GLU A 50 -3.74 3.40 13.43
C GLU A 50 -4.50 4.54 12.74
N ASN A 51 -3.77 5.56 12.28
CA ASN A 51 -4.28 6.71 11.57
C ASN A 51 -3.51 6.86 10.26
N THR A 52 -4.20 7.19 9.17
CA THR A 52 -3.53 7.47 7.91
C THR A 52 -2.83 8.83 8.00
N VAL A 53 -1.54 8.90 7.74
CA VAL A 53 -0.84 10.19 7.57
C VAL A 53 -1.24 10.85 6.25
N GLU A 54 -1.62 10.04 5.25
CA GLU A 54 -1.95 10.48 3.90
C GLU A 54 -3.46 10.47 3.63
N ARG A 55 -3.88 11.22 2.61
CA ARG A 55 -5.29 11.38 2.20
C ARG A 55 -6.22 11.96 3.29
N TYR A 56 -5.81 13.08 3.89
CA TYR A 56 -6.64 13.89 4.79
C TYR A 56 -7.05 13.17 6.10
N ASN A 57 -6.20 12.32 6.66
CA ASN A 57 -6.52 11.53 7.85
C ASN A 57 -7.82 10.71 7.68
N ALA A 58 -8.07 10.21 6.46
CA ALA A 58 -9.22 9.35 6.22
C ALA A 58 -9.17 8.15 7.19
N PRO A 59 -10.25 7.87 7.94
CA PRO A 59 -10.20 6.81 8.93
C PRO A 59 -9.89 5.48 8.26
N ILE A 60 -8.96 4.73 8.86
CA ILE A 60 -8.62 3.37 8.41
C ILE A 60 -9.88 2.51 8.38
N ILE A 61 -10.05 1.75 7.30
CA ILE A 61 -11.17 0.85 7.12
C ILE A 61 -10.86 -0.50 7.77
N LYS A 62 -11.73 -0.92 8.70
CA LYS A 62 -11.55 -2.10 9.56
C LYS A 62 -12.69 -3.12 9.37
N ASP A 63 -13.21 -3.23 8.14
CA ASP A 63 -14.44 -3.98 7.84
C ASP A 63 -14.23 -5.48 7.56
N ARG A 64 -13.00 -5.97 7.71
CA ARG A 64 -12.55 -7.35 7.55
C ARG A 64 -11.30 -7.59 8.42
N PRO A 65 -10.80 -8.83 8.56
CA PRO A 65 -9.61 -9.12 9.37
C PRO A 65 -8.45 -8.18 9.06
N MET A 66 -7.86 -7.61 10.11
CA MET A 66 -6.81 -6.61 10.01
C MET A 66 -5.74 -6.86 11.07
N VAL A 67 -4.50 -6.49 10.77
CA VAL A 67 -3.37 -6.50 11.69
C VAL A 67 -2.64 -5.16 11.55
N TYR A 68 -2.17 -4.60 12.65
CA TYR A 68 -1.17 -3.54 12.61
C TYR A 68 0.23 -4.14 12.64
N GLY A 69 1.07 -3.80 11.66
CA GLY A 69 2.42 -4.36 11.50
C GLY A 69 3.20 -3.69 10.37
N LEU A 70 4.51 -3.87 10.37
CA LEU A 70 5.41 -3.26 9.37
C LEU A 70 5.44 -4.09 8.09
N GLY A 71 5.52 -3.40 6.94
CA GLY A 71 5.60 -4.05 5.64
C GLY A 71 6.94 -4.76 5.42
N GLU A 72 8.00 -4.25 6.01
CA GLU A 72 9.37 -4.77 5.99
C GLU A 72 9.56 -5.99 6.90
N ARG A 73 8.56 -6.28 7.76
CA ARG A 73 8.60 -7.45 8.66
C ARG A 73 7.18 -7.87 9.05
N MET A 74 6.44 -8.39 8.08
CA MET A 74 5.03 -8.71 8.22
C MET A 74 4.80 -9.89 9.18
N PRO A 75 3.78 -9.80 10.06
CA PRO A 75 3.47 -10.84 11.04
C PRO A 75 2.69 -12.02 10.46
N PHE A 76 2.85 -12.32 9.16
CA PHE A 76 2.15 -13.42 8.48
C PHE A 76 3.08 -14.59 8.17
N ARG A 77 2.52 -15.80 8.13
CA ARG A 77 3.23 -17.02 7.72
C ARG A 77 3.66 -16.97 6.25
N ASP A 78 4.66 -17.77 5.92
CA ASP A 78 5.20 -17.88 4.56
C ASP A 78 4.12 -18.43 3.62
N LYS A 79 3.99 -17.82 2.43
CA LYS A 79 3.11 -18.21 1.32
C LYS A 79 1.64 -18.46 1.73
N VAL A 80 1.19 -17.84 2.82
CA VAL A 80 -0.18 -17.98 3.32
C VAL A 80 -1.20 -17.29 2.41
N PHE A 81 -0.77 -16.26 1.66
CA PHE A 81 -1.61 -15.55 0.72
C PHE A 81 -1.37 -16.03 -0.71
N ASP A 82 -2.46 -16.22 -1.45
CA ASP A 82 -2.40 -16.51 -2.89
C ASP A 82 -2.03 -15.26 -3.69
N PHE A 83 -2.40 -14.08 -3.17
CA PHE A 83 -2.12 -12.80 -3.82
C PHE A 83 -1.93 -11.67 -2.82
N VAL A 84 -0.95 -10.81 -3.08
CA VAL A 84 -0.65 -9.64 -2.24
C VAL A 84 -0.79 -8.37 -3.07
N ILE A 85 -1.47 -7.37 -2.52
CA ILE A 85 -1.63 -6.05 -3.11
C ILE A 85 -0.81 -5.06 -2.28
N ALA A 86 0.08 -4.31 -2.93
CA ALA A 86 0.83 -3.20 -2.35
C ALA A 86 0.67 -1.99 -3.26
N SER A 87 -0.35 -1.17 -3.00
CA SER A 87 -0.71 -0.02 -3.83
C SER A 87 -0.51 1.25 -3.04
N HIS A 88 0.42 2.08 -3.50
CA HIS A 88 0.90 3.26 -2.80
C HIS A 88 1.51 2.96 -1.43
N VAL A 89 2.57 2.14 -1.44
CA VAL A 89 3.25 1.66 -0.23
C VAL A 89 4.75 1.58 -0.44
N LEU A 90 5.18 0.93 -1.53
CA LEU A 90 6.60 0.74 -1.83
C LEU A 90 7.34 2.08 -1.87
N GLU A 91 6.74 3.13 -2.40
CA GLU A 91 7.38 4.45 -2.49
C GLU A 91 7.65 5.11 -1.13
N HIS A 92 7.06 4.61 -0.03
CA HIS A 92 7.22 5.17 1.32
C HIS A 92 8.26 4.45 2.18
N THR A 93 8.75 3.27 1.76
CA THR A 93 9.73 2.52 2.56
C THR A 93 11.13 3.10 2.44
N ALA A 94 11.88 3.05 3.54
CA ALA A 94 13.32 3.33 3.53
C ALA A 94 14.15 2.10 3.15
N ASP A 95 13.57 0.90 3.25
CA ASP A 95 14.21 -0.40 3.00
C ASP A 95 13.40 -1.22 1.98
N PRO A 96 13.53 -0.89 0.67
CA PRO A 96 12.81 -1.61 -0.37
C PRO A 96 13.19 -3.09 -0.46
N ASP A 97 14.42 -3.45 -0.10
CA ASP A 97 14.85 -4.86 -0.12
C ASP A 97 14.02 -5.70 0.85
N SER A 98 13.95 -5.29 2.11
CA SER A 98 13.16 -5.99 3.13
C SER A 98 11.66 -6.00 2.80
N PHE A 99 11.12 -4.88 2.30
CA PHE A 99 9.71 -4.79 1.91
C PHE A 99 9.36 -5.76 0.77
N LEU A 100 10.15 -5.78 -0.32
CA LEU A 100 9.92 -6.67 -1.44
C LEU A 100 10.15 -8.14 -1.07
N ALA A 101 11.14 -8.42 -0.22
CA ALA A 101 11.37 -9.76 0.32
C ALA A 101 10.16 -10.27 1.11
N GLU A 102 9.54 -9.42 1.95
CA GLU A 102 8.34 -9.79 2.69
C GLU A 102 7.13 -10.02 1.78
N LEU A 103 6.92 -9.19 0.73
CA LEU A 103 5.86 -9.44 -0.26
C LEU A 103 6.01 -10.82 -0.90
N MET A 104 7.22 -11.16 -1.35
CA MET A 104 7.53 -12.48 -1.90
C MET A 104 7.38 -13.58 -0.85
N ARG A 105 7.75 -13.35 0.41
CA ARG A 105 7.67 -14.36 1.45
C ARG A 105 6.23 -14.71 1.81
N VAL A 106 5.37 -13.73 2.03
CA VAL A 106 3.96 -13.97 2.45
C VAL A 106 3.05 -14.37 1.29
N GLY A 107 3.39 -13.95 0.06
CA GLY A 107 2.57 -14.11 -1.13
C GLY A 107 3.11 -15.10 -2.17
N LYS A 108 2.20 -15.79 -2.86
CA LYS A 108 2.54 -16.61 -4.06
C LYS A 108 2.64 -15.75 -5.32
N ALA A 109 1.88 -14.67 -5.40
CA ALA A 109 1.85 -13.70 -6.48
C ALA A 109 1.39 -12.35 -5.93
N GLY A 110 1.45 -11.30 -6.74
CA GLY A 110 0.95 -10.01 -6.29
C GLY A 110 0.93 -8.90 -7.32
N TYR A 111 0.53 -7.73 -6.83
CA TYR A 111 0.40 -6.48 -7.55
C TYR A 111 1.06 -5.36 -6.77
N ILE A 112 1.91 -4.59 -7.45
CA ILE A 112 2.56 -3.38 -6.92
C ILE A 112 2.11 -2.19 -7.77
N GLU A 113 1.72 -1.10 -7.13
CA GLU A 113 1.39 0.17 -7.78
C GLU A 113 2.04 1.33 -7.02
N THR A 114 2.76 2.20 -7.74
CA THR A 114 3.36 3.44 -7.24
C THR A 114 3.12 4.55 -8.26
N PRO A 115 3.34 5.83 -7.95
CA PRO A 115 3.66 6.80 -8.98
C PRO A 115 4.86 6.30 -9.78
N ASP A 116 4.85 6.52 -11.10
CA ASP A 116 6.02 6.20 -11.90
C ASP A 116 7.17 7.17 -11.58
N ALA A 117 8.41 6.68 -11.64
CA ALA A 117 9.63 7.46 -11.39
C ALA A 117 9.68 8.76 -12.20
N PHE A 118 9.24 8.78 -13.46
CA PHE A 118 9.24 10.03 -14.23
C PHE A 118 8.31 11.06 -13.60
N PHE A 119 7.14 10.61 -13.11
CA PHE A 119 6.16 11.51 -12.51
C PHE A 119 6.62 12.00 -11.15
N GLU A 120 7.21 11.13 -10.34
CA GLU A 120 7.85 11.47 -9.07
C GLU A 120 8.93 12.56 -9.25
N ARG A 121 9.76 12.45 -10.31
CA ARG A 121 10.81 13.45 -10.60
C ARG A 121 10.27 14.82 -10.98
N ILE A 122 9.21 14.86 -11.79
CA ILE A 122 8.61 16.15 -12.21
C ILE A 122 7.64 16.73 -11.17
N ASN A 123 7.18 15.92 -10.21
CA ASN A 123 6.28 16.31 -9.14
C ASN A 123 6.70 15.63 -7.82
N PRO A 124 7.77 16.09 -7.15
CA PRO A 124 8.31 15.41 -5.98
C PRO A 124 7.31 15.42 -4.83
N PHE A 125 6.96 14.23 -4.33
CA PHE A 125 6.06 14.07 -3.21
C PHE A 125 6.84 14.12 -1.90
N ARG A 126 6.31 14.88 -0.93
CA ARG A 126 6.96 15.16 0.37
C ARG A 126 7.21 13.94 1.24
N PHE A 127 6.53 12.85 0.97
CA PHE A 127 6.48 11.64 1.79
C PHE A 127 6.92 10.38 1.03
N HIS A 128 7.23 10.50 -0.27
CA HIS A 128 7.82 9.40 -1.04
C HIS A 128 9.34 9.43 -0.89
N ARG A 129 9.88 8.29 -0.48
CA ARG A 129 11.29 7.98 -0.28
C ARG A 129 11.94 7.41 -1.54
N LEU A 130 11.16 6.79 -2.41
CA LEU A 130 11.67 6.09 -3.59
C LEU A 130 11.05 6.63 -4.88
N GLU A 131 11.82 6.58 -5.95
CA GLU A 131 11.34 6.67 -7.33
C GLU A 131 11.33 5.26 -7.91
N VAL A 132 10.19 4.82 -8.44
CA VAL A 132 9.98 3.43 -8.88
C VAL A 132 9.41 3.41 -10.28
N THR A 133 10.02 2.63 -11.17
CA THR A 133 9.50 2.37 -12.53
C THR A 133 9.75 0.91 -12.91
N ASP A 134 9.19 0.46 -14.03
CA ASP A 134 9.57 -0.83 -14.62
C ASP A 134 10.12 -0.67 -16.03
N VAL A 135 11.13 -1.49 -16.32
CA VAL A 135 11.73 -1.58 -17.65
C VAL A 135 11.85 -3.06 -17.99
N ASN A 136 11.19 -3.49 -19.06
CA ASN A 136 11.22 -4.87 -19.56
C ASN A 136 10.91 -5.94 -18.48
N GLY A 137 9.93 -5.66 -17.61
CA GLY A 137 9.53 -6.60 -16.55
C GLY A 137 10.49 -6.65 -15.35
N LYS A 138 11.38 -5.67 -15.21
CA LYS A 138 12.24 -5.47 -14.03
C LYS A 138 11.90 -4.14 -13.37
N ILE A 139 11.64 -4.15 -12.07
CA ILE A 139 11.44 -2.93 -11.28
C ILE A 139 12.79 -2.24 -11.09
N LEU A 140 12.88 -0.96 -11.44
CA LEU A 140 14.04 -0.12 -11.14
C LEU A 140 13.67 0.84 -10.02
N ILE A 141 14.51 0.89 -8.98
CA ILE A 141 14.29 1.69 -7.78
C ILE A 141 15.45 2.66 -7.60
N PHE A 142 15.13 3.93 -7.37
CA PHE A 142 16.07 4.95 -6.94
C PHE A 142 15.67 5.45 -5.55
N LYS A 143 16.60 5.42 -4.61
CA LYS A 143 16.44 6.01 -3.28
C LYS A 143 16.62 7.52 -3.37
N LYS A 144 15.68 8.30 -2.83
CA LYS A 144 15.79 9.76 -2.76
C LYS A 144 16.58 10.13 -1.50
N PRO A 145 17.65 10.95 -1.58
CA PRO A 145 18.42 11.39 -0.40
C PRO A 145 17.64 12.36 0.49
N GLU A 146 16.61 13.00 -0.07
CA GLU A 146 15.68 13.89 0.61
C GLU A 146 14.33 13.89 -0.14
N TRP A 147 13.29 14.51 0.42
CA TRP A 147 11.96 14.52 -0.22
C TRP A 147 11.92 15.26 -1.57
N ARG A 148 12.81 16.25 -1.77
CA ARG A 148 12.90 17.10 -2.98
C ARG A 148 14.34 17.16 -3.52
N PRO A 149 14.85 16.08 -4.12
CA PRO A 149 16.16 16.11 -4.76
C PRO A 149 16.20 17.18 -5.87
N HIS A 150 17.32 17.87 -6.03
CA HIS A 150 17.53 18.87 -7.09
C HIS A 150 16.46 19.98 -7.13
N GLY A 151 16.11 20.55 -5.96
CA GLY A 151 15.04 21.55 -5.84
C GLY A 151 15.12 22.72 -6.85
N GLU A 152 16.32 23.17 -7.18
CA GLU A 152 16.58 24.20 -8.19
C GLU A 152 16.08 23.84 -9.60
N TRP A 153 16.14 22.56 -9.98
CA TRP A 153 15.58 22.09 -11.26
C TRP A 153 14.08 21.96 -11.18
N VAL A 154 13.57 21.48 -10.04
CA VAL A 154 12.12 21.40 -9.77
C VAL A 154 11.47 22.78 -9.92
N ASP A 155 12.11 23.83 -9.40
CA ASP A 155 11.63 25.21 -9.51
C ASP A 155 11.41 25.66 -10.97
N MET A 156 12.16 25.11 -11.93
CA MET A 156 12.03 25.45 -13.37
C MET A 156 10.72 24.96 -13.99
N TYR A 157 10.14 23.85 -13.51
CA TYR A 157 8.97 23.22 -14.12
C TYR A 157 7.77 23.04 -13.19
N GLU A 158 7.92 23.15 -11.87
CA GLU A 158 6.86 22.86 -10.89
C GLU A 158 5.57 23.66 -11.16
N ARG A 159 5.70 24.93 -11.53
CA ARG A 159 4.55 25.78 -11.91
C ARG A 159 3.77 25.22 -13.10
N LYS A 160 4.46 24.65 -14.09
CA LYS A 160 3.84 24.05 -15.29
C LYS A 160 3.15 22.73 -14.94
N VAL A 161 3.75 21.94 -14.06
CA VAL A 161 3.19 20.66 -13.58
C VAL A 161 1.95 20.89 -12.70
N LYS A 162 1.88 22.02 -11.99
CA LYS A 162 0.71 22.43 -11.20
C LYS A 162 -0.33 23.23 -11.99
N ASP A 163 -0.11 23.44 -13.29
CA ASP A 163 -1.08 24.12 -14.13
C ASP A 163 -2.38 23.32 -14.27
N SER A 164 -3.52 24.02 -14.33
CA SER A 164 -4.84 23.41 -14.39
C SER A 164 -5.06 22.51 -15.61
N GLN A 165 -4.46 22.84 -16.76
CA GLN A 165 -4.54 22.04 -17.99
C GLN A 165 -3.76 20.74 -17.83
N PHE A 166 -2.54 20.81 -17.29
CA PHE A 166 -1.73 19.63 -17.01
C PHE A 166 -2.42 18.72 -15.99
N LEU A 167 -2.92 19.28 -14.88
CA LEU A 167 -3.69 18.53 -13.88
C LEU A 167 -4.97 17.92 -14.48
N GLY A 168 -5.61 18.59 -15.43
CA GLY A 168 -6.74 18.07 -16.20
C GLY A 168 -6.33 16.87 -17.06
N TYR A 169 -5.19 16.96 -17.74
CA TYR A 169 -4.62 15.87 -18.52
C TYR A 169 -4.29 14.65 -17.64
N LEU A 170 -3.62 14.84 -16.50
CA LEU A 170 -3.33 13.76 -15.54
C LEU A 170 -4.59 13.02 -15.10
N LYS A 171 -5.66 13.75 -14.78
CA LYS A 171 -6.93 13.15 -14.34
C LYS A 171 -7.61 12.35 -15.44
N LYS A 172 -7.47 12.78 -16.70
CA LYS A 172 -8.07 12.11 -17.86
C LYS A 172 -7.26 10.89 -18.31
N HIS A 173 -5.94 10.99 -18.26
CA HIS A 173 -4.97 10.00 -18.72
C HIS A 173 -4.04 9.56 -17.60
N PRO A 174 -4.55 8.94 -16.52
CA PRO A 174 -3.74 8.63 -15.35
C PRO A 174 -2.72 7.51 -15.60
N ALA A 175 -3.02 6.55 -16.48
CA ALA A 175 -2.26 5.30 -16.59
C ALA A 175 -0.74 5.46 -16.81
N PRO A 176 -0.25 6.42 -17.61
CA PRO A 176 1.20 6.64 -17.76
C PRO A 176 1.89 7.08 -16.48
N PHE A 177 1.21 7.79 -15.58
CA PHE A 177 1.83 8.41 -14.39
C PHE A 177 2.00 7.46 -13.20
N TYR A 178 1.67 6.18 -13.40
CA TYR A 178 1.73 5.16 -12.37
C TYR A 178 2.42 3.92 -12.93
N MET A 179 3.35 3.42 -12.13
CA MET A 179 3.95 2.12 -12.36
C MET A 179 3.00 1.04 -11.85
N ARG A 180 2.84 -0.04 -12.63
CA ARG A 180 1.94 -1.16 -12.30
C ARG A 180 2.63 -2.47 -12.60
N PHE A 181 2.95 -3.24 -11.56
CA PHE A 181 3.69 -4.49 -11.68
C PHE A 181 2.85 -5.66 -11.21
N TYR A 182 2.80 -6.72 -12.02
CA TYR A 182 2.27 -8.02 -11.59
C TYR A 182 3.42 -9.00 -11.50
N TRP A 183 3.48 -9.76 -10.42
CA TRP A 183 4.54 -10.71 -10.17
C TRP A 183 3.98 -12.05 -9.72
N ARG A 184 4.75 -13.12 -9.96
CA ARG A 184 4.45 -14.48 -9.50
C ARG A 184 5.76 -15.13 -9.06
N ASN A 185 5.76 -15.70 -7.86
CA ASN A 185 6.90 -16.29 -7.15
C ASN A 185 8.02 -15.30 -6.79
N GLU A 186 8.50 -14.53 -7.77
CA GLU A 186 9.64 -13.64 -7.65
C GLU A 186 9.30 -12.25 -8.19
N ILE A 187 9.90 -11.23 -7.56
CA ILE A 187 9.89 -9.84 -8.01
C ILE A 187 11.29 -9.56 -8.56
N ASN A 188 11.42 -9.37 -9.87
CA ASN A 188 12.68 -8.95 -10.47
C ASN A 188 12.86 -7.45 -10.27
N TYR A 189 13.83 -7.04 -9.45
CA TYR A 189 14.09 -5.63 -9.17
C TYR A 189 15.60 -5.31 -9.09
N GLU A 190 15.92 -4.03 -9.18
CA GLU A 190 17.27 -3.49 -8.98
C GLU A 190 17.20 -2.11 -8.34
N ILE A 191 17.94 -1.93 -7.25
CA ILE A 191 18.18 -0.63 -6.65
C ILE A 191 19.42 -0.04 -7.34
N ARG A 192 19.22 1.09 -8.03
CA ARG A 192 20.23 1.70 -8.90
C ARG A 192 21.30 2.51 -8.15
N ASN A 193 20.98 2.94 -6.93
CA ASN A 193 21.83 3.75 -6.05
C ASN A 193 21.80 3.20 -4.61
N PRO A 194 22.26 1.96 -4.39
CA PRO A 194 22.14 1.27 -3.10
C PRO A 194 22.83 2.02 -1.95
N GLU A 195 23.86 2.82 -2.26
CA GLU A 195 24.65 3.64 -1.34
C GLU A 195 23.88 4.82 -0.73
N ILE A 196 22.78 5.26 -1.36
CA ILE A 196 21.99 6.39 -0.87
C ILE A 196 21.05 5.92 0.23
N SER A 197 21.03 6.64 1.36
CA SER A 197 20.04 6.42 2.40
C SER A 197 18.73 7.12 2.04
N ALA A 198 17.61 6.38 2.13
CA ALA A 198 16.27 6.94 2.03
C ALA A 198 15.65 7.24 3.40
N ASN A 199 16.42 7.13 4.49
CA ASN A 199 15.95 7.29 5.87
C ASN A 199 16.07 8.74 6.37
N TRP A 200 15.45 9.67 5.66
CA TRP A 200 15.37 11.08 6.05
C TRP A 200 14.05 11.39 6.82
N PRO A 201 14.04 12.40 7.70
CA PRO A 201 12.83 12.79 8.43
C PRO A 201 11.80 13.44 7.50
N LEU A 202 10.51 13.18 7.73
CA LEU A 202 9.44 13.82 6.96
C LEU A 202 9.43 15.34 7.21
N PRO A 203 9.19 16.18 6.18
CA PRO A 203 9.10 17.63 6.34
C PRO A 203 8.00 18.04 7.34
N THR A 204 8.26 19.05 8.16
CA THR A 204 7.28 19.61 9.11
C THR A 204 6.16 20.38 8.38
N GLY A 205 4.94 20.42 8.95
CA GLY A 205 3.82 21.18 8.41
C GLY A 205 2.93 20.43 7.40
N ILE A 206 2.82 19.10 7.53
CA ILE A 206 1.91 18.26 6.72
C ILE A 206 0.46 18.47 7.20
N SER A 207 -0.12 19.64 6.92
CA SER A 207 -1.57 19.81 6.89
C SER A 207 -1.99 19.93 5.42
N ASN A 208 -2.42 18.82 4.84
CA ASN A 208 -3.18 18.89 3.59
C ASN A 208 -4.58 19.42 3.92
N THR A 209 -4.70 20.70 4.25
CA THR A 209 -5.99 21.39 4.38
C THR A 209 -6.34 21.98 3.02
N SER A 210 -7.03 21.21 2.19
CA SER A 210 -7.80 21.75 1.07
C SER A 210 -9.28 21.45 1.34
N GLU A 211 -10.03 22.46 1.76
CA GLU A 211 -11.47 22.39 2.09
C GLU A 211 -12.40 22.16 0.88
N GLN A 212 -11.87 21.95 -0.31
CA GLN A 212 -12.70 21.96 -1.51
C GLN A 212 -13.37 20.59 -1.79
N THR A 213 -14.71 20.65 -1.69
CA THR A 213 -15.75 19.73 -2.18
C THR A 213 -16.21 18.57 -1.27
N ARG A 214 -16.68 18.89 -0.05
CA ARG A 214 -17.34 17.95 0.89
C ARG A 214 -18.54 17.16 0.30
N LEU A 215 -19.31 17.72 -0.63
CA LEU A 215 -20.54 17.08 -1.14
C LEU A 215 -20.28 15.96 -2.16
N THR A 216 -19.41 16.21 -3.15
CA THR A 216 -19.02 15.21 -4.16
C THR A 216 -18.21 14.07 -3.55
N MET A 217 -17.38 14.37 -2.53
CA MET A 217 -16.69 13.36 -1.73
C MET A 217 -17.65 12.46 -0.95
N ARG A 218 -18.76 12.98 -0.40
CA ARG A 218 -19.77 12.18 0.32
C ARG A 218 -20.49 11.18 -0.60
N LEU A 219 -20.94 11.61 -1.78
CA LEU A 219 -21.62 10.73 -2.75
C LEU A 219 -20.66 9.67 -3.30
N ARG A 220 -19.44 10.06 -3.67
CA ARG A 220 -18.38 9.12 -4.09
C ARG A 220 -17.99 8.16 -2.97
N GLY A 221 -17.94 8.63 -1.73
CA GLY A 221 -17.68 7.82 -0.55
C GLY A 221 -18.74 6.74 -0.34
N ARG A 222 -20.03 7.08 -0.46
CA ARG A 222 -21.14 6.10 -0.37
C ARG A 222 -21.09 5.07 -1.50
N PHE A 223 -20.82 5.50 -2.73
CA PHE A 223 -20.65 4.57 -3.85
C PHE A 223 -19.45 3.63 -3.64
N THR A 224 -18.31 4.17 -3.20
CA THR A 224 -17.10 3.38 -2.93
C THR A 224 -17.36 2.37 -1.80
N ALA A 225 -18.06 2.77 -0.73
CA ALA A 225 -18.45 1.88 0.35
C ALA A 225 -19.41 0.79 -0.12
N PHE A 226 -20.37 1.11 -1.00
CA PHE A 226 -21.28 0.14 -1.61
C PHE A 226 -20.53 -0.87 -2.48
N VAL A 227 -19.72 -0.41 -3.42
CA VAL A 227 -18.89 -1.27 -4.27
C VAL A 227 -17.97 -2.14 -3.43
N ARG A 228 -17.35 -1.58 -2.39
CA ARG A 228 -16.54 -2.34 -1.44
C ARG A 228 -17.35 -3.43 -0.78
N LYS A 229 -18.52 -3.12 -0.22
CA LYS A 229 -19.40 -4.11 0.44
C LYS A 229 -19.84 -5.23 -0.50
N MET A 230 -20.10 -4.91 -1.77
CA MET A 230 -20.54 -5.86 -2.79
C MET A 230 -19.41 -6.78 -3.29
N LEU A 231 -18.22 -6.22 -3.48
CA LEU A 231 -17.07 -6.95 -4.01
C LEU A 231 -16.18 -7.54 -2.92
N SER A 232 -16.32 -7.07 -1.68
CA SER A 232 -15.71 -7.72 -0.54
C SER A 232 -16.45 -9.00 -0.25
N GLN A 233 -15.68 -10.05 0.00
CA GLN A 233 -16.20 -11.35 0.38
C GLN A 233 -16.64 -11.35 1.85
N THR A 234 -17.50 -10.40 2.25
CA THR A 234 -17.80 -10.05 3.65
C THR A 234 -18.18 -11.27 4.50
N LEU A 235 -18.99 -12.18 3.95
CA LEU A 235 -19.38 -13.42 4.65
C LEU A 235 -18.15 -14.31 4.91
N ARG A 236 -17.32 -14.55 3.89
CA ARG A 236 -16.09 -15.32 4.01
C ARG A 236 -15.09 -14.64 4.94
N ASN A 237 -14.94 -13.32 4.83
CA ASN A 237 -13.99 -12.55 5.63
C ASN A 237 -14.26 -12.69 7.14
N ARG A 238 -15.53 -12.81 7.54
CA ARG A 238 -15.92 -13.03 8.95
C ARG A 238 -15.52 -14.38 9.50
N SER A 239 -15.34 -15.40 8.66
CA SER A 239 -14.96 -16.75 9.07
C SER A 239 -13.45 -17.01 8.96
N ILE A 240 -12.65 -16.02 8.59
CA ILE A 240 -11.19 -16.18 8.52
C ILE A 240 -10.63 -16.19 9.94
N ASP A 241 -10.00 -17.30 10.31
CA ASP A 241 -9.19 -17.39 11.52
C ASP A 241 -7.88 -16.63 11.32
N LEU A 242 -7.85 -15.37 11.76
CA LEU A 242 -6.67 -14.52 11.63
C LEU A 242 -5.45 -15.11 12.34
N LEU A 243 -5.62 -15.76 13.51
CA LEU A 243 -4.49 -16.30 14.30
C LEU A 243 -3.75 -17.41 13.51
N SER A 244 -4.48 -18.20 12.73
CA SER A 244 -3.88 -19.23 11.86
C SER A 244 -2.98 -18.67 10.76
N LEU A 245 -3.16 -17.40 10.37
CA LEU A 245 -2.37 -16.75 9.32
C LEU A 245 -1.08 -16.12 9.86
N LEU A 246 -0.98 -15.96 11.19
CA LEU A 246 0.04 -15.15 11.82
C LEU A 246 1.30 -15.94 12.20
N ARG A 247 2.41 -15.23 12.29
CA ARG A 247 3.67 -15.64 12.92
C ARG A 247 4.20 -14.51 13.80
N CYS A 248 5.01 -14.86 14.80
CA CYS A 248 5.66 -13.88 15.65
C CYS A 248 6.64 -13.02 14.82
N PRO A 249 6.53 -11.68 14.81
CA PRO A 249 7.49 -10.83 14.11
C PRO A 249 8.91 -10.93 14.69
N ASP A 250 9.07 -11.23 15.98
CA ASP A 250 10.39 -11.28 16.64
C ASP A 250 11.19 -12.54 16.31
N CYS A 251 10.55 -13.71 16.44
CA CYS A 251 11.22 -15.01 16.36
C CYS A 251 10.69 -15.91 15.23
N PHE A 252 9.73 -15.41 14.44
CA PHE A 252 9.11 -16.11 13.31
C PHE A 252 8.36 -17.40 13.65
N SER A 253 8.24 -17.77 14.93
CA SER A 253 7.45 -18.91 15.38
C SER A 253 5.97 -18.71 15.05
N THR A 254 5.33 -19.78 14.60
CA THR A 254 3.88 -19.86 14.35
C THR A 254 3.08 -20.24 15.59
N MET A 255 3.76 -20.54 16.71
CA MET A 255 3.15 -20.90 17.98
C MET A 255 2.63 -19.65 18.68
N LEU A 256 1.53 -19.12 18.19
CA LEU A 256 0.81 -17.99 18.77
C LEU A 256 -0.43 -18.47 19.50
N LYS A 257 -0.70 -17.90 20.66
CA LYS A 257 -1.90 -18.18 21.45
C LYS A 257 -2.64 -16.88 21.73
N GLN A 258 -3.96 -16.90 21.57
CA GLN A 258 -4.83 -15.82 22.02
C GLN A 258 -4.84 -15.76 23.55
N ALA A 259 -4.51 -14.61 24.12
CA ALA A 259 -4.50 -14.34 25.55
C ALA A 259 -5.39 -13.13 25.85
N GLY A 260 -6.71 -13.37 25.90
CA GLY A 260 -7.69 -12.28 25.98
C GLY A 260 -7.67 -11.42 24.71
N PRO A 261 -7.50 -10.09 24.79
CA PRO A 261 -7.41 -9.23 23.61
C PRO A 261 -6.02 -9.29 22.94
N ASP A 262 -5.03 -9.88 23.60
CA ASP A 262 -3.62 -9.88 23.16
C ASP A 262 -3.22 -11.22 22.52
N ILE A 263 -2.11 -11.21 21.80
CA ILE A 263 -1.49 -12.41 21.21
C ILE A 263 -0.15 -12.65 21.90
N GLU A 264 0.06 -13.86 22.39
CA GLU A 264 1.33 -14.27 22.99
C GLU A 264 2.05 -15.32 22.13
N CYS A 265 3.32 -15.07 21.81
CA CYS A 265 4.17 -16.09 21.23
C CYS A 265 4.63 -17.09 22.29
N GLN A 266 4.26 -18.35 22.11
CA GLN A 266 4.60 -19.42 23.05
C GLN A 266 6.09 -19.78 23.05
N TYR A 267 6.82 -19.42 21.99
CA TYR A 267 8.26 -19.66 21.86
C TYR A 267 9.11 -18.58 22.54
N CYS A 268 9.07 -17.33 22.05
CA CYS A 268 9.88 -16.24 22.59
C CYS A 268 9.22 -15.44 23.73
N LYS A 269 8.00 -15.82 24.11
CA LYS A 269 7.17 -15.15 25.15
C LYS A 269 6.85 -13.68 24.88
N ALA A 270 7.06 -13.21 23.65
CA ALA A 270 6.65 -11.87 23.23
C ALA A 270 5.12 -11.73 23.31
N LYS A 271 4.66 -10.59 23.83
CA LYS A 271 3.26 -10.23 23.95
C LYS A 271 2.97 -9.09 22.99
N PHE A 272 1.93 -9.25 22.19
CA PHE A 272 1.46 -8.32 21.19
C PHE A 272 0.09 -7.83 21.63
N GLY A 273 -0.02 -6.52 21.91
CA GLY A 273 -1.27 -5.91 22.35
C GLY A 273 -2.33 -5.88 21.24
N SER A 274 -3.46 -5.25 21.53
CA SER A 274 -4.45 -4.91 20.51
C SER A 274 -5.01 -3.50 20.71
N SER A 275 -5.43 -2.87 19.61
CA SER A 275 -6.19 -1.62 19.62
C SER A 275 -7.55 -1.85 18.99
N LYS A 276 -8.61 -1.65 19.78
CA LYS A 276 -10.02 -1.82 19.35
C LYS A 276 -10.28 -3.20 18.70
N GLY A 277 -9.67 -4.25 19.26
CA GLY A 277 -9.79 -5.63 18.76
C GLY A 277 -8.91 -5.97 17.56
N ILE A 278 -8.03 -5.07 17.13
CA ILE A 278 -7.05 -5.32 16.05
C ILE A 278 -5.69 -5.63 16.69
N PRO A 279 -5.07 -6.79 16.41
CA PRO A 279 -3.75 -7.11 16.91
C PRO A 279 -2.68 -6.11 16.44
N ILE A 280 -1.80 -5.70 17.34
CA ILE A 280 -0.63 -4.87 17.07
C ILE A 280 0.63 -5.73 17.16
N MET A 281 1.19 -6.06 16.01
CA MET A 281 2.28 -7.04 15.87
C MET A 281 3.54 -6.42 15.27
N TYR A 282 4.09 -5.41 15.95
CA TYR A 282 5.40 -4.86 15.60
C TYR A 282 6.55 -5.72 16.15
N PRO A 283 7.70 -5.78 15.47
CA PRO A 283 8.92 -6.35 16.02
C PRO A 283 9.40 -5.56 17.26
N LYS A 284 10.07 -6.25 18.19
CA LYS A 284 10.75 -5.65 19.35
C LYS A 284 11.67 -4.51 18.93
N GLY A 285 11.61 -3.42 19.69
CA GLY A 285 12.42 -2.22 19.46
C GLY A 285 11.83 -1.25 18.43
N ILE A 286 10.69 -1.58 17.82
CA ILE A 286 9.96 -0.68 16.94
C ILE A 286 8.61 -0.36 17.59
N HIS A 287 8.43 0.89 17.98
CA HIS A 287 7.16 1.44 18.43
C HIS A 287 6.71 2.45 17.36
N SER A 288 5.51 2.23 16.81
CA SER A 288 4.86 3.13 15.85
C SER A 288 4.39 4.42 16.51
#